data_AF-A0A4Q7NLJ9-F1
#
_entry.id   AF-A0A4Q7NLJ9-F1
#
_cell.length_a   1.000
_cell.length_b   1.000
_cell.length_c   1.000
_cell.angle_alpha   90.00
_cell.angle_beta   90.00
_cell.angle_gamma   90.00
#
_symmetry.space_group_name_H-M   'P 1'
#
loop_
_entity.id
_entity.type
_entity.pdbx_description
1 polymer ?
#
loop_
_entity_poly.entity_id
_entity_poly.type
_entity_poly.pdbx_seq_one_letter_code
_entity_poly.pdbx_strand_id
1 'polypeptide(L)'
;MIETIRQGLQADGITVSISKLRRWFGVPRRTVYYKPVKSAPKVDPKLAVPIKATIEESPSFGYRTVAHLLGFNKNTVQRVFQLMGWQVRKRPIGFRPRIQALPSVATMPNER
;
A
#
# COMPACT_ATOMS: atom_id res chain seq x y z
N MET A 1 13.04 -18.14 -13.37
CA MET A 1 14.20 -17.55 -14.05
C MET A 1 15.34 -18.55 -14.14
N ILE A 2 16.24 -18.74 -13.16
CA ILE A 2 17.33 -19.73 -13.28
C ILE A 2 16.81 -21.16 -13.45
N GLU A 3 15.75 -21.55 -12.73
CA GLU A 3 15.14 -22.88 -12.90
C GLU A 3 14.53 -23.07 -14.30
N THR A 4 13.97 -22.00 -14.86
CA THR A 4 13.40 -21.98 -16.22
C THR A 4 14.48 -22.18 -17.26
N ILE A 5 15.65 -21.55 -17.07
CA ILE A 5 16.82 -21.72 -17.94
C ILE A 5 17.38 -23.15 -17.84
N ARG A 6 17.41 -23.72 -16.63
CA ARG A 6 17.84 -25.11 -16.42
C ARG A 6 16.92 -26.09 -17.17
N GLN A 7 15.61 -25.87 -17.09
CA GLN A 7 14.61 -26.69 -17.79
C GLN A 7 14.75 -26.59 -19.31
N GLY A 8 15.00 -25.38 -19.85
CA GLY A 8 15.27 -25.19 -21.28
C GLY A 8 16.55 -25.93 -21.73
N LEU A 9 17.67 -25.73 -21.02
CA LEU A 9 18.92 -26.42 -21.33
C LEU A 9 18.78 -27.94 -21.25
N GLN A 10 18.00 -28.44 -20.29
CA GLN A 10 17.74 -29.87 -20.16
C GLN A 10 16.87 -30.42 -21.31
N ALA A 11 15.92 -29.64 -21.81
CA ALA A 11 15.15 -29.98 -23.01
C ALA A 11 16.03 -30.04 -24.27
N ASP A 12 17.07 -29.20 -24.33
CA ASP A 12 18.09 -29.22 -25.38
C ASP A 12 19.15 -30.31 -25.17
N GLY A 13 18.99 -31.20 -24.18
CA GLY A 13 19.91 -32.29 -23.86
C GLY A 13 21.16 -31.88 -23.06
N ILE A 14 21.28 -30.60 -22.69
CA ILE A 14 22.43 -30.06 -21.97
C ILE A 14 22.16 -30.11 -20.46
N THR A 15 22.80 -31.07 -19.78
CA THR A 15 22.67 -31.22 -18.33
C THR A 15 23.63 -30.29 -17.59
N VAL A 16 23.12 -29.23 -16.96
CA VAL A 16 23.91 -28.28 -16.17
C VAL A 16 23.44 -28.26 -14.71
N SER A 17 24.40 -28.30 -13.77
CA SER A 17 24.08 -28.18 -12.36
C SER A 17 23.62 -26.77 -11.98
N ILE A 18 22.66 -26.69 -11.07
CA ILE A 18 22.14 -25.42 -10.53
C ILE A 18 23.25 -24.55 -9.92
N SER A 19 24.28 -25.17 -9.32
CA SER A 19 25.43 -24.46 -8.76
C SER A 19 26.25 -23.73 -9.84
N LYS A 20 26.41 -24.36 -11.01
CA LYS A 20 27.15 -23.79 -12.14
C LYS A 20 26.39 -22.62 -12.76
N LEU A 21 25.08 -22.78 -12.96
CA LEU A 21 24.20 -21.70 -13.43
C LEU A 21 24.22 -20.48 -12.50
N ARG A 22 24.12 -20.69 -11.18
CA ARG A 22 24.19 -19.58 -10.21
C ARG A 22 25.52 -18.83 -10.28
N ARG A 23 26.63 -19.56 -10.42
CA ARG A 23 27.97 -18.97 -10.55
C ARG A 23 28.08 -18.13 -11.83
N TRP A 24 27.60 -18.64 -12.96
CA TRP A 24 27.61 -17.92 -14.24
C TRP A 24 26.77 -16.65 -14.22
N PHE A 25 25.57 -16.72 -13.63
CA PHE A 25 24.64 -15.59 -13.58
C PHE A 25 24.84 -14.67 -12.35
N GLY A 26 25.82 -14.95 -11.48
CA GLY A 26 26.09 -14.15 -10.27
C GLY A 26 24.93 -14.10 -9.26
N VAL A 27 24.00 -15.07 -9.28
CA VAL A 27 22.79 -15.03 -8.45
C VAL A 27 23.03 -15.75 -7.10
N PRO A 28 22.77 -15.09 -5.95
CA PRO A 28 22.89 -15.70 -4.64
C PRO A 28 22.00 -16.94 -4.47
N ARG A 29 22.50 -17.94 -3.73
CA ARG A 29 21.80 -19.23 -3.58
C ARG A 29 20.38 -19.05 -2.99
N ARG A 30 20.21 -18.11 -2.08
CA ARG A 30 18.94 -17.84 -1.40
C ARG A 30 17.85 -17.36 -2.36
N THR A 31 18.19 -16.49 -3.31
CA THR A 31 17.24 -15.88 -4.27
C THR A 31 16.65 -16.90 -5.23
N VAL A 32 17.38 -17.98 -5.54
CA VAL A 32 16.89 -19.02 -6.45
C VAL A 32 15.94 -19.98 -5.77
N TYR A 33 16.14 -20.29 -4.48
CA TYR A 33 15.27 -21.23 -3.75
C TYR A 33 14.07 -20.53 -3.11
N TYR A 34 14.25 -19.32 -2.61
CA TYR A 34 13.20 -18.58 -1.93
C TYR A 34 12.54 -17.60 -2.89
N LYS A 35 11.35 -17.96 -3.37
CA LYS A 35 10.41 -16.98 -3.93
C LYS A 35 9.55 -16.43 -2.79
N PRO A 36 9.53 -15.11 -2.56
CA PRO A 36 8.61 -14.54 -1.59
C PRO A 36 7.18 -14.72 -2.09
N VAL A 37 6.43 -15.64 -1.47
CA VAL A 37 5.00 -15.82 -1.73
C VAL A 37 4.25 -14.91 -0.76
N LYS A 38 3.94 -13.68 -1.19
CA LYS A 38 3.00 -12.85 -0.43
C LYS A 38 1.58 -13.30 -0.80
N SER A 39 0.82 -13.76 0.19
CA SER A 39 -0.61 -14.03 0.00
C SER A 39 -1.38 -12.73 -0.19
N ALA A 40 -2.50 -12.80 -0.92
CA ALA A 40 -3.44 -11.68 -0.98
C ALA A 40 -3.93 -11.32 0.45
N PRO A 41 -4.10 -10.03 0.75
CA PRO A 41 -4.63 -9.60 2.04
C PRO A 41 -6.06 -10.11 2.21
N LYS A 42 -6.34 -10.72 3.37
CA LYS A 42 -7.67 -11.21 3.74
C LYS A 42 -8.28 -10.25 4.76
N VAL A 43 -9.57 -9.96 4.59
CA VAL A 43 -10.35 -9.16 5.54
C VAL A 43 -11.30 -10.09 6.28
N ASP A 44 -11.33 -9.99 7.61
CA ASP A 44 -12.27 -10.76 8.43
C ASP A 44 -13.70 -10.19 8.24
N PRO A 45 -14.68 -11.02 7.82
CA PRO A 45 -16.07 -10.58 7.68
C PRO A 45 -16.66 -10.03 8.98
N LYS A 46 -16.22 -10.52 10.16
CA LYS A 46 -16.70 -10.01 11.46
C LYS A 46 -16.38 -8.52 11.68
N LEU A 47 -15.31 -8.03 11.05
CA LEU A 47 -14.96 -6.61 11.06
C LEU A 47 -15.62 -5.89 9.89
N ALA A 48 -15.61 -6.48 8.70
CA ALA A 48 -16.10 -5.82 7.49
C ALA A 48 -17.61 -5.53 7.53
N VAL A 49 -18.42 -6.46 8.03
CA VAL A 49 -19.89 -6.31 8.09
C VAL A 49 -20.33 -5.13 8.95
N PRO A 50 -19.94 -5.02 10.24
CA PRO A 50 -20.35 -3.89 11.07
C PRO A 50 -19.76 -2.56 10.58
N ILE A 51 -18.52 -2.57 10.05
CA ILE A 51 -17.93 -1.37 9.44
C ILE A 51 -18.77 -0.91 8.25
N LYS A 52 -19.16 -1.81 7.35
CA LYS A 52 -19.97 -1.48 6.17
C LYS A 52 -21.35 -0.97 6.57
N ALA A 53 -22.00 -1.61 7.53
CA ALA A 53 -23.30 -1.16 8.04
C ALA A 53 -23.23 0.28 8.60
N THR A 54 -22.19 0.58 9.38
CA THR A 54 -21.98 1.93 9.94
C THR A 54 -21.74 2.98 8.84
N ILE A 55 -21.04 2.61 7.76
CA ILE A 55 -20.79 3.50 6.61
C ILE A 55 -22.08 3.72 5.81
N GLU A 56 -22.91 2.68 5.64
CA GLU A 56 -24.19 2.77 4.92
C GLU A 56 -25.20 3.64 5.68
N GLU A 57 -25.25 3.53 7.01
CA GLU A 57 -26.07 4.40 7.86
C GLU A 57 -25.58 5.85 7.86
N SER A 58 -24.27 6.06 7.82
CA SER A 58 -23.67 7.41 7.87
C SER A 58 -22.44 7.53 6.95
N PRO A 59 -22.64 7.87 5.67
CA PRO A 59 -21.57 7.93 4.65
C PRO A 59 -20.46 8.95 4.94
N SER A 60 -20.71 9.90 5.83
CA SER A 60 -19.75 10.93 6.23
C SER A 60 -18.71 10.44 7.25
N PHE A 61 -18.90 9.27 7.86
CA PHE A 61 -18.00 8.77 8.89
C PHE A 61 -16.68 8.27 8.30
N GLY A 62 -15.59 8.85 8.78
CA GLY A 62 -14.24 8.36 8.50
C GLY A 62 -13.87 7.16 9.37
N TYR A 63 -12.80 6.47 8.98
CA TYR A 63 -12.30 5.28 9.68
C TYR A 63 -12.01 5.49 11.18
N ARG A 64 -11.66 6.71 11.60
CA ARG A 64 -11.44 7.04 13.02
C ARG A 64 -12.74 7.00 13.81
N THR A 65 -13.77 7.67 13.31
CA THR A 65 -15.10 7.71 13.93
C THR A 65 -15.69 6.31 14.01
N VAL A 66 -15.64 5.55 12.90
CA VAL A 66 -16.13 4.17 12.86
C VAL A 66 -15.38 3.28 13.86
N ALA A 67 -14.06 3.44 13.98
CA ALA A 67 -13.28 2.68 14.96
C ALA A 67 -13.69 3.01 16.41
N HIS A 68 -13.91 4.27 16.73
CA HIS A 68 -14.37 4.69 18.06
C HIS A 68 -15.78 4.17 18.39
N LEU A 69 -16.72 4.27 17.45
CA LEU A 69 -18.10 3.81 17.64
C LEU A 69 -18.20 2.29 17.82
N LEU A 70 -17.42 1.53 17.05
CA LEU A 70 -17.43 0.06 17.12
C LEU A 70 -16.47 -0.50 18.18
N GLY A 71 -15.70 0.35 18.87
CA GLY A 71 -14.67 -0.09 19.83
C GLY A 71 -13.54 -0.89 19.19
N PHE A 72 -13.35 -0.77 17.87
CA PHE A 72 -12.32 -1.50 17.14
C PHE A 72 -10.98 -0.76 17.15
N ASN A 73 -9.89 -1.51 17.00
CA ASN A 73 -8.59 -0.89 16.82
C ASN A 73 -8.56 -0.05 15.52
N LYS A 74 -8.17 1.22 15.67
CA LYS A 74 -8.08 2.20 14.57
C LYS A 74 -7.30 1.68 13.37
N ASN A 75 -6.20 0.97 13.60
CA ASN A 75 -5.31 0.53 12.53
C ASN A 75 -5.93 -0.59 11.69
N THR A 76 -6.70 -1.49 12.31
CA THR A 76 -7.45 -2.53 11.59
C THR A 76 -8.57 -1.93 10.77
N VAL A 77 -9.36 -1.01 11.34
CA VAL A 77 -10.42 -0.32 10.59
C VAL A 77 -9.83 0.45 9.41
N GLN A 78 -8.73 1.19 9.63
CA GLN A 78 -8.03 1.91 8.57
C GLN A 78 -7.55 0.97 7.45
N ARG A 79 -7.00 -0.20 7.81
CA ARG A 79 -6.58 -1.24 6.85
C ARG A 79 -7.76 -1.77 6.04
N VAL A 80 -8.90 -2.05 6.67
CA VAL A 80 -10.12 -2.51 5.99
C VAL A 80 -10.62 -1.46 5.01
N PHE A 81 -10.67 -0.18 5.42
CA PHE A 81 -11.04 0.93 4.54
C PHE A 81 -10.15 1.01 3.29
N GLN A 82 -8.84 0.82 3.44
CA GLN A 82 -7.89 0.83 2.33
C GLN A 82 -8.07 -0.36 1.40
N LEU A 83 -8.21 -1.57 1.95
CA LEU A 83 -8.37 -2.79 1.16
C LEU A 83 -9.70 -2.83 0.40
N MET A 84 -10.77 -2.28 0.98
CA MET A 84 -12.11 -2.27 0.38
C MET A 84 -12.41 -1.01 -0.44
N GLY A 85 -11.51 -0.02 -0.44
CA GLY A 85 -11.72 1.25 -1.14
C GLY A 85 -12.81 2.14 -0.54
N TRP A 86 -13.17 1.95 0.74
CA TRP A 86 -14.24 2.69 1.42
C TRP A 86 -13.80 4.04 1.99
N GLN A 87 -12.64 4.53 1.58
CA GLN A 87 -12.14 5.81 2.06
C GLN A 87 -13.02 6.95 1.50
N VAL A 88 -13.44 7.85 2.39
CA VAL A 88 -14.19 9.05 2.01
C VAL A 88 -13.44 9.78 0.89
N ARG A 89 -14.12 9.97 -0.24
CA ARG A 89 -13.58 10.69 -1.40
C ARG A 89 -13.12 12.08 -0.95
N LYS A 90 -11.83 12.35 -1.08
CA LYS A 90 -11.31 13.71 -0.88
C LYS A 90 -11.92 14.61 -1.95
N ARG A 91 -12.49 15.74 -1.54
CA ARG A 91 -12.92 16.78 -2.47
C ARG A 91 -11.69 17.23 -3.29
N PRO A 92 -11.85 17.50 -4.59
CA PRO A 92 -10.76 18.07 -5.39
C PRO A 92 -10.32 19.38 -4.72
N ILE A 93 -9.08 19.39 -4.26
CA ILE A 93 -8.42 20.61 -3.82
C ILE A 93 -8.11 21.30 -5.15
N GLY A 94 -8.99 22.20 -5.59
CA GLY A 94 -8.78 22.98 -6.81
C GLY A 94 -7.48 23.80 -6.74
N PHE A 95 -7.24 24.64 -7.75
CA PHE A 95 -6.08 25.52 -7.77
C PHE A 95 -6.20 26.59 -6.67
N ARG A 96 -5.78 26.25 -5.45
CA ARG A 96 -5.61 27.18 -4.31
C ARG A 96 -4.12 27.44 -4.15
N PRO A 97 -3.51 28.32 -4.99
CA PRO A 97 -2.13 28.70 -4.78
C PRO A 97 -2.00 29.29 -3.38
N ARG A 98 -1.00 28.84 -2.62
CA ARG A 98 -0.65 29.50 -1.36
C ARG A 98 -0.29 30.94 -1.72
N ILE A 99 -0.95 31.91 -1.10
CA ILE A 99 -0.62 33.32 -1.31
C ILE A 99 0.87 33.50 -1.08
N GLN A 100 1.57 34.11 -2.03
CA GLN A 100 2.96 34.46 -1.81
C GLN A 100 2.99 35.46 -0.66
N ALA A 101 3.82 35.18 0.35
CA ALA A 101 4.05 36.16 1.41
C ALA A 101 4.66 37.40 0.75
N LEU A 102 3.86 38.45 0.60
CA LEU A 102 4.37 39.74 0.18
C LEU A 102 5.20 40.29 1.34
N PRO A 103 6.38 40.85 1.07
CA PRO A 103 7.12 41.57 2.11
C PRO A 103 6.23 42.66 2.69
N SER A 104 6.35 42.90 3.99
CA SER A 104 5.69 44.02 4.65
C SER A 104 6.05 45.31 3.92
N VAL A 105 5.05 46.09 3.51
CA VAL A 105 5.23 47.42 2.92
C VAL A 105 5.57 48.46 4.00
N ALA A 106 5.34 48.13 5.28
CA ALA A 106 5.67 49.00 6.41
C ALA A 106 7.18 49.20 6.53
N THR A 107 7.60 50.45 6.70
CA THR A 107 9.03 50.81 6.88
C THR A 107 9.40 50.77 8.36
N MET A 108 8.43 50.93 9.26
CA MET A 108 8.58 50.84 10.71
C MET A 108 7.50 49.98 11.36
N PRO A 109 7.71 49.50 12.61
CA PRO A 109 6.65 48.85 13.39
C PRO A 109 5.44 49.78 13.62
N ASN A 110 4.22 49.23 13.53
CA ASN A 110 2.93 49.93 13.73
C ASN A 110 2.52 50.95 12.66
N GLU A 111 2.99 50.81 11.43
CA GLU A 111 2.42 51.50 10.27
C GLU A 111 1.34 50.62 9.61
N ARG A 112 0.22 51.21 9.18
CA ARG A 112 -0.90 50.52 8.50
C ARG A 112 -1.03 50.98 7.06
#